data_AF-A0A6N8THR4-F1
#
_entry.id   AF-A0A6N8THR4-F1
#
_cell.length_a   1.000
_cell.length_b   1.000
_cell.length_c   1.000
_cell.angle_alpha   90.00
_cell.angle_beta   90.00
_cell.angle_gamma   90.00
#
_symmetry.space_group_name_H-M   'P 1'
#
loop_
_entity.id
_entity.type
_entity.pdbx_description
1 polymer ?
#
loop_
_entity_poly.entity_id
_entity_poly.type
_entity_poly.pdbx_seq_one_letter_code
_entity_poly.pdbx_strand_id
1 'polypeptide(L)'
;MATKKLHLKTREAFADLSLHEKNAYLQEVADEIADTRGDNRVVLDKDALSRLRRYYSRRSMADLRLDEMGGPMAVSFRNIAESIRSDEVHALVAHEIPTTRSTRRVYSNSRPAPIDDAQLMFFVPSVHDAPLKDDFNLMDIAPFSLSKSGGQGVIRYELKDSVITIEGGAEVGIATAYDYDIVINMISHLAEATRRFRIDDAKGLKASIPPRVYRPAAAEILKFCRRELGGKQYEDLERALARLQATHIRITNLKGGEGRRDRRETESFPLIGRYKVVSRTNQDRIDQVEIEIPGWIYDGVVRPDGKPTILTLNPDYFLLSRPLARFIYRLARKAAGEGEAFYSVTELKKRSASLLPMRKFRKAIQEIVENAQVLPLPDYDLELEDRGHDLILIMRNRTRRLAASEAASA
;
A
#
# COMPACT_ATOMS: atom_id res chain seq x y z
N MET A 1 18.94 -8.21 -2.46
CA MET A 1 20.35 -7.79 -2.66
C MET A 1 21.23 -8.75 -1.87
N ALA A 2 22.19 -9.39 -2.53
CA ALA A 2 23.14 -10.26 -1.84
C ALA A 2 23.93 -9.43 -0.81
N THR A 3 23.87 -9.81 0.46
CA THR A 3 24.68 -9.19 1.51
C THR A 3 26.14 -9.49 1.22
N LYS A 4 26.87 -8.53 0.65
CA LYS A 4 28.32 -8.63 0.46
C LYS A 4 28.93 -8.78 1.86
N LYS A 5 29.53 -9.93 2.16
CA LYS A 5 30.20 -10.15 3.45
C LYS A 5 31.45 -9.27 3.48
N LEU A 6 31.47 -8.32 4.41
CA LEU A 6 32.65 -7.52 4.69
C LEU A 6 33.70 -8.40 5.41
N HIS A 7 34.88 -8.51 4.82
CA HIS A 7 35.99 -9.25 5.39
C HIS A 7 36.78 -8.35 6.33
N LEU A 8 36.36 -8.30 7.59
CA LEU A 8 37.04 -7.50 8.61
C LEU A 8 38.33 -8.19 9.11
N LYS A 9 39.37 -7.40 9.38
CA LYS A 9 40.63 -7.88 9.97
C LYS A 9 40.37 -8.47 11.37
N THR A 10 41.10 -9.51 11.71
CA THR A 10 41.11 -10.08 13.06
C THR A 10 41.68 -9.08 14.06
N ARG A 11 41.36 -9.25 15.35
CA ARG A 11 41.79 -8.35 16.42
C ARG A 11 43.31 -8.23 16.50
N GLU A 12 44.01 -9.35 16.42
CA GLU A 12 45.48 -9.41 16.43
C GLU A 12 46.05 -8.62 15.25
N ALA A 13 45.57 -8.91 14.04
CA ALA A 13 45.96 -8.18 12.84
C ALA A 13 45.60 -6.69 12.85
N PHE A 14 44.57 -6.27 13.59
CA PHE A 14 44.24 -4.85 13.78
C PHE A 14 45.08 -4.21 14.88
N ALA A 15 45.44 -4.95 15.93
CA ALA A 15 46.24 -4.44 17.04
C ALA A 15 47.67 -4.10 16.62
N ASP A 16 48.22 -4.88 15.70
CA ASP A 16 49.57 -4.73 15.14
C ASP A 16 49.74 -3.50 14.24
N LEU A 17 48.63 -2.90 13.78
CA LEU A 17 48.65 -1.69 12.96
C LEU A 17 49.06 -0.45 13.79
N SER A 18 49.81 0.45 13.17
CA SER A 18 50.08 1.77 13.73
C SER A 18 48.81 2.62 13.84
N LEU A 19 48.86 3.72 14.58
CA LEU A 19 47.70 4.61 14.76
C LEU A 19 47.15 5.16 13.44
N HIS A 20 48.05 5.46 12.50
CA HIS A 20 47.72 5.96 11.17
C HIS A 20 47.06 4.87 10.32
N GLU A 21 47.61 3.65 10.34
CA GLU A 21 47.08 2.51 9.61
C GLU A 21 45.72 2.03 10.16
N LYS A 22 45.52 2.10 11.48
CA LYS A 22 44.22 1.85 12.12
C LYS A 22 43.15 2.81 11.63
N ASN A 23 43.50 4.10 11.49
CA ASN A 23 42.56 5.10 11.00
C ASN A 23 42.23 4.90 9.52
N ALA A 24 43.26 4.64 8.69
CA ALA A 24 43.08 4.37 7.27
C ALA A 24 42.20 3.14 7.03
N TYR A 25 42.45 2.05 7.77
CA TYR A 25 41.64 0.84 7.69
C TYR A 25 40.18 1.08 8.09
N LEU A 26 39.92 1.84 9.16
CA LEU A 26 38.55 2.15 9.58
C LEU A 26 37.82 3.05 8.58
N GLN A 27 38.54 3.96 7.91
CA GLN A 27 38.01 4.77 6.82
C GLN A 27 37.66 3.89 5.60
N GLU A 28 38.53 2.95 5.23
CA GLU A 28 38.30 2.00 4.14
C GLU A 28 37.08 1.11 4.40
N VAL A 29 36.92 0.61 5.63
CA VAL A 29 35.72 -0.15 6.04
C VAL A 29 34.45 0.71 5.95
N ALA A 30 34.52 1.97 6.34
CA ALA A 30 33.38 2.89 6.22
C ALA A 30 33.04 3.19 4.74
N ASP A 31 34.04 3.35 3.89
CA ASP A 31 33.86 3.56 2.45
C ASP A 31 33.25 2.33 1.78
N GLU A 32 33.69 1.11 2.12
CA GLU A 32 33.11 -0.12 1.57
C GLU A 32 31.64 -0.33 2.02
N ILE A 33 31.30 0.11 3.24
CA ILE A 33 29.93 0.11 3.74
C ILE A 33 29.07 1.13 2.98
N ALA A 34 29.59 2.34 2.72
CA ALA A 34 28.89 3.36 1.94
C ALA A 34 28.64 2.87 0.51
N ASP A 35 29.66 2.29 -0.15
CA ASP A 35 29.54 1.73 -1.50
C ASP A 35 28.52 0.58 -1.56
N THR A 36 28.49 -0.30 -0.55
CA THR A 36 27.51 -1.40 -0.48
C THR A 36 26.08 -0.90 -0.30
N ARG A 37 25.89 0.28 0.30
CA ARG A 37 24.59 0.91 0.53
C ARG A 37 24.17 1.88 -0.58
N GLY A 38 25.08 2.23 -1.49
CA GLY A 38 24.87 3.29 -2.48
C GLY A 38 24.83 4.69 -1.86
N ASP A 39 25.45 4.86 -0.69
CA ASP A 39 25.55 6.15 0.00
C ASP A 39 26.82 6.90 -0.44
N ASN A 40 26.83 8.23 -0.28
CA ASN A 40 28.04 9.03 -0.50
C ASN A 40 29.09 8.70 0.57
N ARG A 41 30.36 8.55 0.15
CA ARG A 41 31.49 8.35 1.08
C ARG A 41 31.65 9.57 1.99
N VAL A 42 31.90 9.31 3.27
CA VAL A 42 32.06 10.35 4.30
C VAL A 42 33.40 10.16 4.98
N VAL A 43 34.19 11.24 5.07
CA VAL A 43 35.45 11.24 5.82
C VAL A 43 35.12 11.24 7.32
N LEU A 44 35.59 10.22 8.03
CA LEU A 44 35.39 10.07 9.46
C LEU A 44 36.24 11.10 10.21
N ASP A 45 35.64 11.76 11.19
CA ASP A 45 36.36 12.70 12.03
C ASP A 45 37.25 11.99 13.07
N LYS A 46 38.09 12.77 13.76
CA LYS A 46 39.05 12.24 14.75
C LYS A 46 38.35 11.52 15.92
N ASP A 47 37.11 11.91 16.23
CA ASP A 47 36.37 11.42 17.40
C ASP A 47 35.69 10.08 17.08
N ALA A 48 35.07 9.97 15.90
CA ALA A 48 34.53 8.73 15.34
C ALA A 48 35.62 7.66 15.17
N LEU A 49 36.78 8.03 14.60
CA LEU A 49 37.93 7.13 14.47
C LEU A 49 38.45 6.66 15.83
N SER A 50 38.42 7.52 16.85
CA SER A 50 38.82 7.16 18.22
C SER A 50 37.90 6.12 18.84
N ARG A 51 36.58 6.28 18.68
CA ARG A 51 35.57 5.34 19.19
C ARG A 51 35.66 3.98 18.50
N LEU A 52 35.77 3.98 17.18
CA LEU A 52 35.89 2.76 16.37
C LEU A 52 37.17 1.95 16.71
N ARG A 53 38.32 2.63 16.93
CA ARG A 53 39.55 1.97 17.39
C ARG A 53 39.40 1.32 18.77
N ARG A 54 38.78 2.01 19.73
CA ARG A 54 38.57 1.49 21.09
C ARG A 54 37.69 0.24 21.06
N TYR A 55 36.67 0.24 20.23
CA TYR A 55 35.77 -0.89 20.03
C TYR A 55 36.47 -2.10 19.40
N TYR A 56 37.24 -1.90 18.32
CA TYR A 56 38.04 -2.96 17.69
C TYR A 56 39.07 -3.59 18.66
N SER A 57 39.56 -2.83 19.64
CA SER A 57 40.65 -3.26 20.52
C SER A 57 40.21 -4.11 21.73
N ARG A 58 38.95 -4.00 22.20
CA ARG A 58 38.59 -4.49 23.56
C ARG A 58 37.73 -5.74 23.67
N ARG A 59 36.69 -5.96 22.84
CA ARG A 59 35.68 -7.06 22.94
C ARG A 59 35.76 -7.98 24.21
N SER A 60 35.39 -7.51 25.40
CA SER A 60 35.19 -8.33 26.62
C SER A 60 34.20 -7.67 27.60
N MET A 61 33.27 -8.47 28.15
CA MET A 61 32.15 -8.05 29.01
C MET A 61 32.26 -8.55 30.48
N ALA A 62 33.43 -9.02 30.93
CA ALA A 62 33.60 -9.55 32.29
C ALA A 62 33.49 -8.48 33.41
N ASP A 63 33.53 -7.19 33.07
CA ASP A 63 33.59 -6.09 34.04
C ASP A 63 32.22 -5.56 34.50
N LEU A 64 31.09 -6.06 33.97
CA LEU A 64 29.77 -5.41 34.15
C LEU A 64 28.98 -5.82 35.42
N ARG A 65 29.45 -6.81 36.20
CA ARG A 65 28.86 -7.22 37.49
C ARG A 65 27.32 -7.20 37.53
N LEU A 66 26.68 -7.85 36.56
CA LEU A 66 25.23 -7.81 36.35
C LEU A 66 24.41 -8.35 37.54
N ASP A 67 25.05 -9.14 38.40
CA ASP A 67 24.46 -9.70 39.63
C ASP A 67 24.23 -8.62 40.71
N GLU A 68 24.95 -7.49 40.62
CA GLU A 68 24.79 -6.33 41.50
C GLU A 68 23.73 -5.34 40.96
N MET A 69 23.28 -5.49 39.71
CA MET A 69 22.25 -4.64 39.09
C MET A 69 20.88 -5.33 39.08
N GLY A 70 20.02 -4.97 40.03
CA GLY A 70 18.61 -5.39 40.03
C GLY A 70 17.72 -4.59 39.06
N GLY A 71 16.72 -5.26 38.47
CA GLY A 71 15.61 -4.63 37.74
C GLY A 71 15.57 -4.86 36.22
N PRO A 72 14.63 -4.21 35.51
CA PRO A 72 14.33 -4.43 34.08
C PRO A 72 15.50 -4.18 33.12
N MET A 73 16.48 -3.39 33.57
CA MET A 73 17.70 -3.05 32.83
C MET A 73 18.62 -4.29 32.68
N ALA A 74 18.74 -5.11 33.73
CA ALA A 74 19.61 -6.29 33.72
C ALA A 74 19.09 -7.42 32.82
N VAL A 75 17.76 -7.49 32.62
CA VAL A 75 17.13 -8.43 31.67
C VAL A 75 17.36 -7.95 30.22
N SER A 76 17.26 -6.65 29.97
CA SER A 76 17.58 -6.05 28.66
C SER A 76 19.04 -6.28 28.27
N PHE A 77 19.98 -6.13 29.21
CA PHE A 77 21.40 -6.40 28.97
C PHE A 77 21.71 -7.90 28.77
N ARG A 78 20.97 -8.81 29.41
CA ARG A 78 21.07 -10.26 29.15
C ARG A 78 20.63 -10.64 27.73
N ASN A 79 19.55 -10.05 27.24
CA ASN A 79 19.03 -10.33 25.90
C ASN A 79 19.91 -9.71 24.80
N ILE A 80 20.57 -8.58 25.08
CA ILE A 80 21.61 -8.00 24.20
C ILE A 80 22.84 -8.91 24.16
N ALA A 81 23.23 -9.49 25.30
CA ALA A 81 24.37 -10.40 25.41
C ALA A 81 24.20 -11.71 24.60
N GLU A 82 22.97 -12.17 24.36
CA GLU A 82 22.71 -13.39 23.58
C GLU A 82 22.77 -13.19 22.05
N SER A 83 22.67 -11.96 21.54
CA SER A 83 22.52 -11.69 20.08
C SER A 83 23.83 -11.48 19.29
N ILE A 84 24.98 -11.86 19.85
CA ILE A 84 26.29 -11.54 19.27
C ILE A 84 26.68 -12.51 18.15
N ARG A 85 26.69 -12.05 16.89
CA ARG A 85 27.77 -12.29 15.89
C ARG A 85 27.56 -11.40 14.65
N SER A 86 28.66 -10.81 14.16
CA SER A 86 28.81 -9.99 12.94
C SER A 86 28.06 -8.65 12.81
N ASP A 87 26.84 -8.51 13.32
CA ASP A 87 26.00 -7.34 13.02
C ASP A 87 26.40 -6.04 13.75
N GLU A 88 27.16 -6.13 14.84
CA GLU A 88 27.50 -4.98 15.68
C GLU A 88 28.56 -4.05 15.09
N VAL A 89 29.48 -4.54 14.25
CA VAL A 89 30.41 -3.64 13.54
C VAL A 89 29.64 -2.82 12.51
N HIS A 90 28.66 -3.43 11.85
CA HIS A 90 27.73 -2.75 10.95
C HIS A 90 26.90 -1.68 11.68
N ALA A 91 26.41 -1.99 12.88
CA ALA A 91 25.58 -1.07 13.66
C ALA A 91 26.38 0.15 14.15
N LEU A 92 27.61 -0.05 14.63
CA LEU A 92 28.46 1.03 15.15
C LEU A 92 28.96 1.95 14.02
N VAL A 93 29.43 1.38 12.90
CA VAL A 93 29.85 2.17 11.74
C VAL A 93 28.65 2.90 11.12
N ALA A 94 27.46 2.28 11.10
CA ALA A 94 26.23 2.93 10.65
C ALA A 94 25.75 4.07 11.55
N HIS A 95 26.15 4.10 12.82
CA HIS A 95 25.78 5.17 13.76
C HIS A 95 26.73 6.37 13.68
N GLU A 96 28.01 6.12 13.40
CA GLU A 96 29.06 7.16 13.34
C GLU A 96 29.17 7.81 11.96
N ILE A 97 28.73 7.15 10.89
CA ILE A 97 28.50 7.83 9.60
C ILE A 97 27.22 8.65 9.78
N PRO A 98 27.26 10.00 9.69
CA PRO A 98 26.04 10.78 9.67
C PRO A 98 25.23 10.31 8.45
N THR A 99 24.12 9.62 8.69
CA THR A 99 23.11 9.47 7.64
C THR A 99 22.69 10.87 7.28
N THR A 100 23.24 11.41 6.20
CA THR A 100 22.74 12.63 5.59
C THR A 100 21.24 12.45 5.53
N ARG A 101 20.49 13.40 6.11
CA ARG A 101 19.01 13.41 6.19
C ARG A 101 18.30 13.08 4.86
N SER A 102 19.04 13.08 3.76
CA SER A 102 18.73 12.61 2.41
C SER A 102 18.29 11.13 2.30
N THR A 103 18.74 10.21 3.17
CA THR A 103 18.31 8.80 3.11
C THR A 103 17.37 8.40 4.25
N ARG A 104 16.35 9.23 4.53
CA ARG A 104 15.04 8.60 4.81
C ARG A 104 14.86 7.64 3.64
N ARG A 105 14.78 6.33 3.86
CA ARG A 105 14.28 5.41 2.82
C ARG A 105 13.04 6.09 2.27
N VAL A 106 13.14 6.62 1.04
CA VAL A 106 11.99 7.15 0.34
C VAL A 106 11.16 5.90 0.15
N TYR A 107 10.24 5.66 1.08
CA TYR A 107 9.27 4.60 0.95
C TYR A 107 8.40 5.05 -0.21
N SER A 108 8.84 4.69 -1.42
CA SER A 108 8.11 4.99 -2.63
C SER A 108 6.64 4.64 -2.38
N ASN A 109 5.76 5.60 -2.70
CA ASN A 109 4.32 5.35 -2.60
C ASN A 109 3.91 4.17 -3.49
N SER A 110 4.78 3.76 -4.42
CA SER A 110 4.60 2.62 -5.32
C SER A 110 5.70 1.56 -5.15
N ARG A 111 5.37 0.30 -5.35
CA ARG A 111 6.33 -0.80 -5.50
C ARG A 111 6.74 -0.93 -6.98
N PRO A 112 7.92 -1.49 -7.29
CA PRO A 112 8.27 -1.79 -8.68
C PRO A 112 7.25 -2.76 -9.29
N ALA A 113 7.03 -2.64 -10.60
CA ALA A 113 6.23 -3.61 -11.33
C ALA A 113 6.91 -5.00 -11.30
N PRO A 114 6.14 -6.10 -11.23
CA PRO A 114 6.68 -7.44 -11.38
C PRO A 114 7.46 -7.61 -12.70
N ILE A 115 8.51 -8.43 -12.68
CA ILE A 115 9.38 -8.65 -13.85
C ILE A 115 8.60 -9.24 -15.04
N ASP A 116 7.60 -10.08 -14.75
CA ASP A 116 6.75 -10.76 -15.75
C ASP A 116 5.78 -9.80 -16.48
N ASP A 117 5.51 -8.61 -15.93
CA ASP A 117 4.67 -7.60 -16.60
C ASP A 117 5.34 -7.09 -17.90
N ALA A 118 6.68 -7.06 -17.95
CA ALA A 118 7.43 -6.51 -19.09
C ALA A 118 7.45 -7.44 -20.31
N GLN A 119 7.41 -8.77 -20.12
CA GLN A 119 7.52 -9.74 -21.21
C GLN A 119 6.19 -10.05 -21.91
N LEU A 120 5.06 -9.91 -21.20
CA LEU A 120 3.74 -10.33 -21.71
C LEU A 120 2.96 -9.22 -22.44
N MET A 121 3.35 -7.94 -22.32
CA MET A 121 2.77 -6.85 -23.11
C MET A 121 3.02 -6.98 -24.63
N PHE A 122 3.92 -7.86 -25.06
CA PHE A 122 4.35 -7.93 -26.46
C PHE A 122 3.60 -8.97 -27.31
N PHE A 123 2.89 -9.95 -26.72
CA PHE A 123 2.44 -11.13 -27.50
C PHE A 123 0.96 -11.54 -27.42
N VAL A 124 0.11 -11.01 -26.53
CA VAL A 124 -1.33 -11.35 -26.53
C VAL A 124 -2.17 -10.18 -25.98
N PRO A 125 -3.18 -9.64 -26.72
CA PRO A 125 -4.26 -8.88 -26.11
C PRO A 125 -5.12 -9.88 -25.32
N SER A 126 -4.76 -10.09 -24.07
CA SER A 126 -5.50 -11.02 -23.23
C SER A 126 -6.73 -10.30 -22.65
N VAL A 127 -7.73 -11.06 -22.19
CA VAL A 127 -8.86 -10.50 -21.41
C VAL A 127 -8.36 -9.74 -20.16
N HIS A 128 -7.08 -9.87 -19.79
CA HIS A 128 -6.42 -9.16 -18.71
C HIS A 128 -6.03 -7.70 -19.04
N ASP A 129 -6.22 -7.23 -20.28
CA ASP A 129 -6.07 -5.81 -20.67
C ASP A 129 -7.37 -5.00 -20.51
N ALA A 130 -8.38 -5.58 -19.85
CA ALA A 130 -9.60 -4.87 -19.50
C ALA A 130 -9.25 -3.61 -18.66
N PRO A 131 -9.77 -2.43 -19.01
CA PRO A 131 -9.53 -1.23 -18.22
C PRO A 131 -9.99 -1.45 -16.77
N LEU A 132 -9.16 -1.07 -15.80
CA LEU A 132 -9.50 -1.21 -14.38
C LEU A 132 -10.76 -0.39 -14.10
N LYS A 133 -11.77 -1.00 -13.48
CA LYS A 133 -13.01 -0.36 -13.08
C LYS A 133 -13.19 -0.49 -11.58
N ASP A 134 -13.56 0.61 -10.93
CA ASP A 134 -13.94 0.64 -9.52
C ASP A 134 -15.27 1.37 -9.35
N ASP A 135 -15.96 1.09 -8.25
CA ASP A 135 -17.27 1.64 -7.93
C ASP A 135 -17.17 3.10 -7.49
N PHE A 136 -17.89 3.98 -8.20
CA PHE A 136 -17.88 5.42 -7.97
C PHE A 136 -18.41 5.81 -6.59
N ASN A 137 -19.40 5.10 -6.06
CA ASN A 137 -20.03 5.42 -4.79
C ASN A 137 -19.06 5.17 -3.63
N LEU A 138 -18.22 4.13 -3.73
CA LEU A 138 -17.23 3.77 -2.71
C LEU A 138 -15.91 4.54 -2.78
N MET A 139 -15.71 5.45 -3.74
CA MET A 139 -14.45 6.21 -3.85
C MET A 139 -14.33 7.38 -2.87
N ASP A 140 -15.45 7.90 -2.35
CA ASP A 140 -15.43 9.03 -1.40
C ASP A 140 -15.03 8.64 0.02
N ILE A 141 -15.16 7.35 0.34
CA ILE A 141 -14.85 6.76 1.64
C ILE A 141 -13.87 5.59 1.45
N ALA A 142 -13.27 5.11 2.53
CA ALA A 142 -12.48 3.90 2.47
C ALA A 142 -13.38 2.69 2.80
N PRO A 143 -13.78 1.84 1.83
CA PRO A 143 -14.56 0.63 2.10
C PRO A 143 -13.74 -0.48 2.80
N PHE A 144 -12.51 -0.16 3.21
CA PHE A 144 -11.51 -1.08 3.70
C PHE A 144 -10.71 -0.46 4.85
N SER A 145 -10.03 -1.30 5.62
CA SER A 145 -9.06 -0.87 6.61
C SER A 145 -7.80 -0.30 5.96
N LEU A 146 -7.29 0.79 6.52
CA LEU A 146 -5.97 1.34 6.18
C LEU A 146 -4.81 0.59 6.84
N SER A 147 -5.09 -0.35 7.76
CA SER A 147 -4.07 -1.24 8.33
C SER A 147 -3.69 -2.34 7.32
N LYS A 148 -2.44 -2.80 7.40
CA LYS A 148 -1.96 -3.88 6.51
C LYS A 148 -2.47 -5.27 6.88
N SER A 149 -2.80 -5.50 8.15
CA SER A 149 -3.13 -6.81 8.71
C SER A 149 -4.63 -7.10 8.80
N GLY A 150 -5.48 -6.21 8.29
CA GLY A 150 -6.89 -6.17 8.68
C GLY A 150 -7.01 -5.52 10.08
N GLY A 151 -8.05 -4.73 10.28
CA GLY A 151 -8.37 -4.16 11.59
C GLY A 151 -9.52 -4.95 12.20
N GLN A 152 -9.49 -5.15 13.52
CA GLN A 152 -10.69 -5.55 14.24
C GLN A 152 -11.61 -4.34 14.35
N GLY A 153 -12.90 -4.56 14.08
CA GLY A 153 -13.95 -3.62 14.47
C GLY A 153 -14.83 -3.14 13.33
N VAL A 154 -15.36 -1.94 13.57
CA VAL A 154 -16.39 -1.27 12.78
C VAL A 154 -15.86 0.11 12.40
N ILE A 155 -15.97 0.48 11.12
CA ILE A 155 -15.70 1.84 10.64
C ILE A 155 -17.03 2.53 10.43
N ARG A 156 -17.21 3.72 11.02
CA ARG A 156 -18.44 4.50 10.88
C ARG A 156 -18.15 5.86 10.27
N TYR A 157 -18.87 6.18 9.20
CA TYR A 157 -18.87 7.47 8.53
C TYR A 157 -20.20 8.16 8.77
N GLU A 158 -20.13 9.40 9.25
CA GLU A 158 -21.29 10.29 9.37
C GLU A 158 -21.24 11.28 8.21
N LEU A 159 -22.05 11.03 7.19
CA LEU A 159 -22.26 11.94 6.06
C LEU A 159 -23.48 12.81 6.34
N LYS A 160 -23.70 13.84 5.50
CA LYS A 160 -24.81 14.78 5.68
C LYS A 160 -26.19 14.12 5.62
N ASP A 161 -26.35 13.13 4.73
CA ASP A 161 -27.64 12.51 4.42
C ASP A 161 -27.74 11.03 4.81
N SER A 162 -26.61 10.40 5.18
CA SER A 162 -26.56 8.99 5.54
C SER A 162 -25.45 8.67 6.54
N VAL A 163 -25.63 7.58 7.28
CA VAL A 163 -24.58 6.98 8.10
C VAL A 163 -24.15 5.69 7.43
N ILE A 164 -22.87 5.59 7.09
CA ILE A 164 -22.29 4.40 6.48
C ILE A 164 -21.46 3.69 7.53
N THR A 165 -21.71 2.41 7.73
CA THR A 165 -21.00 1.57 8.70
C THR A 165 -20.41 0.38 7.97
N ILE A 166 -19.09 0.22 8.02
CA ILE A 166 -18.39 -0.94 7.48
C ILE A 166 -18.04 -1.85 8.63
N GLU A 167 -18.46 -3.10 8.54
CA GLU A 167 -18.23 -4.10 9.56
C GLU A 167 -17.49 -5.28 8.97
N GLY A 168 -16.48 -5.76 9.70
CA GLY A 168 -15.76 -6.98 9.38
C GLY A 168 -16.17 -8.12 10.31
N GLY A 169 -15.74 -9.34 9.98
CA GLY A 169 -15.95 -10.49 10.85
C GLY A 169 -15.13 -10.37 12.15
N ALA A 170 -15.64 -10.93 13.24
CA ALA A 170 -14.97 -10.88 14.54
C ALA A 170 -13.57 -11.53 14.51
N GLU A 171 -13.43 -12.66 13.83
CA GLU A 171 -12.16 -13.40 13.73
C GLU A 171 -11.27 -12.90 12.59
N VAL A 172 -11.85 -12.64 11.42
CA VAL A 172 -11.10 -12.29 10.19
C VAL A 172 -10.82 -10.79 10.05
N GLY A 173 -11.62 -9.94 10.67
CA GLY A 173 -11.54 -8.48 10.58
C GLY A 173 -12.14 -7.88 9.30
N ILE A 174 -11.94 -6.58 9.12
CA ILE A 174 -12.35 -5.84 7.89
C ILE A 174 -11.33 -6.11 6.78
N ALA A 175 -11.80 -6.20 5.54
CA ALA A 175 -10.98 -6.22 4.33
C ALA A 175 -9.99 -5.04 4.29
N THR A 176 -8.77 -5.31 3.85
CA THR A 176 -7.72 -4.30 3.65
C THR A 176 -7.81 -3.66 2.27
N ALA A 177 -7.09 -2.55 2.07
CA ALA A 177 -6.96 -1.94 0.73
C ALA A 177 -6.43 -2.91 -0.33
N TYR A 178 -5.62 -3.89 0.07
CA TYR A 178 -5.11 -4.91 -0.84
C TYR A 178 -6.21 -5.94 -1.13
N ASP A 179 -6.98 -6.38 -0.14
CA ASP A 179 -8.08 -7.32 -0.41
C ASP A 179 -9.09 -6.72 -1.39
N TYR A 180 -9.37 -5.42 -1.26
CA TYR A 180 -10.25 -4.67 -2.16
C TYR A 180 -9.80 -4.70 -3.64
N ASP A 181 -8.53 -4.98 -3.93
CA ASP A 181 -8.06 -5.16 -5.32
C ASP A 181 -8.82 -6.29 -6.05
N ILE A 182 -9.23 -7.33 -5.31
CA ILE A 182 -10.03 -8.45 -5.84
C ILE A 182 -11.42 -7.96 -6.25
N VAL A 183 -12.00 -7.01 -5.50
CA VAL A 183 -13.28 -6.37 -5.85
C VAL A 183 -13.13 -5.54 -7.12
N ILE A 184 -12.06 -4.74 -7.24
CA ILE A 184 -11.75 -3.97 -8.45
C ILE A 184 -11.59 -4.91 -9.65
N ASN A 185 -10.86 -6.01 -9.49
CA ASN A 185 -10.68 -7.03 -10.53
C ASN A 185 -12.03 -7.64 -10.94
N MET A 186 -12.86 -8.07 -9.99
CA MET A 186 -14.22 -8.60 -10.25
C MET A 186 -15.10 -7.59 -11.02
N ILE A 187 -15.13 -6.31 -10.59
CA ILE A 187 -15.90 -5.24 -11.26
C ILE A 187 -15.37 -5.02 -12.68
N SER A 188 -14.05 -5.03 -12.87
CA SER A 188 -13.40 -4.85 -14.19
C SER A 188 -13.80 -5.97 -15.16
N HIS A 189 -13.77 -7.22 -14.69
CA HIS A 189 -14.20 -8.37 -15.48
C HIS A 189 -15.70 -8.31 -15.84
N LEU A 190 -16.56 -7.95 -14.88
CA LEU A 190 -18.00 -7.80 -15.14
C LEU A 190 -18.28 -6.67 -16.15
N ALA A 191 -17.58 -5.55 -16.03
CA ALA A 191 -17.73 -4.41 -16.93
C ALA A 191 -17.31 -4.76 -18.36
N GLU A 192 -16.20 -5.50 -18.53
CA GLU A 192 -15.76 -5.98 -19.84
C GLU A 192 -16.73 -7.00 -20.44
N ALA A 193 -17.23 -7.96 -19.64
CA ALA A 193 -18.25 -8.90 -20.09
C ALA A 193 -19.54 -8.19 -20.52
N THR A 194 -19.96 -7.17 -19.77
CA THR A 194 -21.12 -6.32 -20.10
C THR A 194 -20.88 -5.52 -21.37
N ARG A 195 -19.68 -4.97 -21.57
CA ARG A 195 -19.30 -4.26 -22.78
C ARG A 195 -19.39 -5.17 -24.01
N ARG A 196 -18.84 -6.38 -23.93
CA ARG A 196 -18.91 -7.39 -25.01
C ARG A 196 -20.36 -7.76 -25.32
N PHE A 197 -21.15 -8.05 -24.29
CA PHE A 197 -22.58 -8.32 -24.44
C PHE A 197 -23.29 -7.20 -25.20
N ARG A 198 -23.08 -5.92 -24.83
CA ARG A 198 -23.70 -4.77 -25.53
C ARG A 198 -23.23 -4.63 -26.98
N ILE A 199 -21.96 -4.93 -27.27
CA ILE A 199 -21.42 -4.89 -28.63
C ILE A 199 -22.07 -5.99 -29.49
N ASP A 200 -22.19 -7.20 -28.94
CA ASP A 200 -22.74 -8.35 -29.66
C ASP A 200 -24.26 -8.22 -29.87
N ASP A 201 -24.98 -7.73 -28.86
CA ASP A 201 -26.41 -7.40 -28.94
C ASP A 201 -26.68 -6.32 -30.01
N ALA A 202 -25.86 -5.26 -30.05
CA ALA A 202 -25.93 -4.24 -31.09
C ALA A 202 -25.64 -4.77 -32.50
N LYS A 203 -24.89 -5.87 -32.63
CA LYS A 203 -24.64 -6.58 -33.89
C LYS A 203 -25.72 -7.60 -34.24
N GLY A 204 -26.75 -7.76 -33.40
CA GLY A 204 -27.83 -8.74 -33.58
C GLY A 204 -27.40 -10.19 -33.31
N LEU A 205 -26.27 -10.40 -32.63
CA LEU A 205 -25.84 -11.72 -32.19
C LEU A 205 -26.65 -12.15 -30.97
N LYS A 206 -26.95 -13.45 -30.83
CA LYS A 206 -27.60 -14.01 -29.64
C LYS A 206 -26.61 -14.05 -28.46
N ALA A 207 -26.32 -12.89 -27.89
CA ALA A 207 -25.46 -12.76 -26.72
C ALA A 207 -26.23 -13.07 -25.43
N SER A 208 -25.61 -13.79 -24.51
CA SER A 208 -26.17 -14.02 -23.18
C SER A 208 -25.77 -12.90 -22.22
N ILE A 209 -26.69 -12.46 -21.37
CA ILE A 209 -26.40 -11.51 -20.29
C ILE A 209 -25.28 -12.08 -19.40
N PRO A 210 -24.30 -11.27 -18.97
CA PRO A 210 -23.21 -11.74 -18.10
C PRO A 210 -23.73 -12.41 -16.83
N PRO A 211 -23.16 -13.55 -16.40
CA PRO A 211 -23.60 -14.24 -15.19
C PRO A 211 -23.24 -13.44 -13.93
N ARG A 212 -23.99 -13.68 -12.84
CA ARG A 212 -23.71 -13.12 -11.49
C ARG A 212 -22.57 -13.84 -10.74
N VAL A 213 -21.80 -14.67 -11.44
CA VAL A 213 -20.76 -15.50 -10.85
C VAL A 213 -19.44 -15.24 -11.57
N TYR A 214 -18.43 -14.86 -10.81
CA TYR A 214 -17.09 -14.60 -11.26
C TYR A 214 -16.20 -15.82 -10.98
N ARG A 215 -15.59 -16.43 -12.02
CA ARG A 215 -14.81 -17.68 -11.89
C ARG A 215 -13.37 -17.60 -12.45
N PRO A 216 -12.50 -16.72 -11.92
CA PRO A 216 -11.12 -16.62 -12.38
C PRO A 216 -10.24 -17.75 -11.84
N ALA A 217 -9.10 -17.95 -12.50
CA ALA A 217 -7.98 -18.65 -11.86
C ALA A 217 -7.28 -17.74 -10.84
N ALA A 218 -6.74 -18.30 -9.76
CA ALA A 218 -6.03 -17.55 -8.72
C ALA A 218 -4.82 -16.80 -9.29
N ALA A 219 -4.09 -17.42 -10.22
CA ALA A 219 -2.97 -16.79 -10.92
C ALA A 219 -3.42 -15.56 -11.73
N GLU A 220 -4.62 -15.58 -12.33
CA GLU A 220 -5.17 -14.43 -13.08
C GLU A 220 -5.48 -13.26 -12.16
N ILE A 221 -6.09 -13.51 -10.99
CA ILE A 221 -6.34 -12.46 -9.98
C ILE A 221 -5.01 -11.83 -9.55
N LEU A 222 -4.03 -12.66 -9.17
CA LEU A 222 -2.73 -12.19 -8.71
C LEU A 222 -2.03 -11.36 -9.78
N LYS A 223 -2.02 -11.83 -11.03
CA LYS A 223 -1.43 -11.13 -12.16
C LYS A 223 -2.14 -9.81 -12.46
N PHE A 224 -3.47 -9.80 -12.52
CA PHE A 224 -4.26 -8.58 -12.75
C PHE A 224 -4.00 -7.53 -11.66
N CYS A 225 -3.91 -7.96 -10.40
CA CYS A 225 -3.57 -7.08 -9.27
C CYS A 225 -2.05 -6.77 -9.19
N ARG A 226 -1.28 -7.11 -10.24
CA ARG A 226 0.17 -6.96 -10.35
C ARG A 226 0.95 -7.50 -9.15
N ARG A 227 0.50 -8.60 -8.55
CA ARG A 227 1.14 -9.24 -7.40
C ARG A 227 2.19 -10.23 -7.88
N GLU A 228 3.20 -10.44 -7.05
CA GLU A 228 4.16 -11.51 -7.28
C GLU A 228 3.47 -12.88 -7.17
N LEU A 229 3.93 -13.84 -7.97
CA LEU A 229 3.47 -15.22 -7.88
C LEU A 229 4.36 -15.98 -6.89
N GLY A 230 3.76 -16.54 -5.84
CA GLY A 230 4.47 -17.31 -4.83
C GLY A 230 3.51 -18.02 -3.88
N GLY A 231 3.99 -19.04 -3.17
CA GLY A 231 3.13 -19.88 -2.31
C GLY A 231 2.36 -19.08 -1.26
N LYS A 232 3.04 -18.14 -0.59
CA LYS A 232 2.43 -17.26 0.41
C LYS A 232 1.30 -16.40 -0.17
N GLN A 233 1.42 -15.95 -1.42
CA GLN A 233 0.42 -15.10 -2.05
C GLN A 233 -0.89 -15.84 -2.31
N TYR A 234 -0.86 -17.16 -2.53
CA TYR A 234 -2.07 -17.98 -2.62
C TYR A 234 -2.76 -18.14 -1.26
N GLU A 235 -2.00 -18.34 -0.18
CA GLU A 235 -2.56 -18.35 1.19
C GLU A 235 -3.16 -16.99 1.57
N ASP A 236 -2.47 -15.90 1.23
CA ASP A 236 -2.94 -14.54 1.48
C ASP A 236 -4.19 -14.21 0.65
N LEU A 237 -4.33 -14.77 -0.56
CA LEU A 237 -5.54 -14.69 -1.37
C LEU A 237 -6.73 -15.38 -0.69
N GLU A 238 -6.53 -16.57 -0.12
CA GLU A 238 -7.58 -17.27 0.63
C GLU A 238 -8.07 -16.44 1.82
N ARG A 239 -7.12 -15.89 2.60
CA ARG A 239 -7.43 -15.01 3.73
C ARG A 239 -8.12 -13.72 3.28
N ALA A 240 -7.76 -13.19 2.11
CA ALA A 240 -8.39 -12.00 1.53
C ALA A 240 -9.86 -12.26 1.19
N LEU A 241 -10.16 -13.41 0.57
CA LEU A 241 -11.53 -13.82 0.26
C LEU A 241 -12.39 -13.95 1.52
N ALA A 242 -11.85 -14.58 2.57
CA ALA A 242 -12.54 -14.68 3.87
C ALA A 242 -12.85 -13.30 4.47
N ARG A 243 -11.89 -12.36 4.45
CA ARG A 243 -12.10 -10.99 4.94
C ARG A 243 -13.12 -10.22 4.09
N LEU A 244 -13.07 -10.34 2.77
CA LEU A 244 -14.00 -9.68 1.87
C LEU A 244 -15.43 -10.18 2.06
N GLN A 245 -15.63 -11.50 2.18
CA GLN A 245 -16.94 -12.08 2.41
C GLN A 245 -17.54 -11.62 3.75
N ALA A 246 -16.70 -11.51 4.79
CA ALA A 246 -17.14 -11.04 6.09
C ALA A 246 -17.37 -9.52 6.14
N THR A 247 -16.89 -8.76 5.16
CA THR A 247 -16.99 -7.29 5.16
C THR A 247 -18.31 -6.82 4.57
N HIS A 248 -19.11 -6.14 5.39
CA HIS A 248 -20.42 -5.61 5.04
C HIS A 248 -20.46 -4.08 5.13
N ILE A 249 -21.07 -3.45 4.14
CA ILE A 249 -21.34 -2.01 4.10
C ILE A 249 -22.82 -1.82 4.44
N ARG A 250 -23.09 -1.23 5.58
CA ARG A 250 -24.44 -0.84 6.00
C ARG A 250 -24.65 0.64 5.77
N ILE A 251 -25.69 1.00 5.04
CA ILE A 251 -26.08 2.38 4.80
C ILE A 251 -27.41 2.63 5.50
N THR A 252 -27.44 3.62 6.38
CA THR A 252 -28.68 4.09 7.02
C THR A 252 -28.97 5.49 6.52
N ASN A 253 -30.05 5.63 5.75
CA ASN A 253 -30.48 6.92 5.23
C ASN A 253 -31.12 7.75 6.34
N LEU A 254 -30.67 8.99 6.51
CA LEU A 254 -31.16 9.90 7.56
C LEU A 254 -32.41 10.66 7.15
N LYS A 255 -32.67 10.79 5.84
CA LYS A 255 -33.88 11.41 5.29
C LYS A 255 -34.76 10.32 4.68
N GLY A 256 -36.00 10.18 5.17
CA GLY A 256 -37.02 9.39 4.50
C GLY A 256 -37.33 10.01 3.14
N GLY A 257 -37.42 9.21 2.08
CA GLY A 257 -37.70 9.71 0.73
C GLY A 257 -38.97 10.55 0.67
N GLU A 258 -39.01 11.56 -0.21
CA GLU A 258 -40.19 12.39 -0.45
C GLU A 258 -41.42 11.50 -0.69
N GLY A 259 -42.38 11.54 0.25
CA GLY A 259 -43.65 10.83 0.14
C GLY A 259 -43.80 9.53 0.94
N ARG A 260 -42.75 9.00 1.58
CA ARG A 260 -42.89 7.87 2.52
C ARG A 260 -42.57 8.32 3.94
N ARG A 261 -43.58 8.25 4.81
CA ARG A 261 -43.50 8.56 6.26
C ARG A 261 -42.18 8.03 6.84
N ASP A 262 -41.27 8.94 7.19
CA ASP A 262 -40.25 8.90 8.24
C ASP A 262 -39.64 7.53 8.64
N ARG A 263 -39.49 6.60 7.68
CA ARG A 263 -38.87 5.31 7.89
C ARG A 263 -37.44 5.42 7.40
N ARG A 264 -36.50 5.43 8.34
CA ARG A 264 -35.07 5.28 8.05
C ARG A 264 -34.87 3.89 7.46
N GLU A 265 -34.66 3.82 6.16
CA GLU A 265 -34.30 2.59 5.48
C GLU A 265 -32.82 2.31 5.76
N THR A 266 -32.54 1.12 6.29
CA THR A 266 -31.19 0.61 6.52
C THR A 266 -30.99 -0.60 5.64
N GLU A 267 -30.02 -0.50 4.74
CA GLU A 267 -29.64 -1.59 3.84
C GLU A 267 -28.22 -2.03 4.16
N SER A 268 -27.97 -3.33 4.03
CA SER A 268 -26.65 -3.91 4.25
C SER A 268 -26.23 -4.72 3.04
N PHE A 269 -25.02 -4.44 2.57
CA PHE A 269 -24.49 -4.95 1.33
C PHE A 269 -23.12 -5.60 1.58
N PRO A 270 -22.90 -6.85 1.17
CA PRO A 270 -21.58 -7.45 1.27
C PRO A 270 -20.67 -6.93 0.14
N LEU A 271 -19.35 -6.89 0.37
CA LEU A 271 -18.37 -6.56 -0.68
C LEU A 271 -18.26 -7.65 -1.75
N ILE A 272 -18.34 -8.91 -1.34
CA ILE A 272 -18.47 -10.08 -2.22
C ILE A 272 -19.54 -11.02 -1.65
N GLY A 273 -20.22 -11.78 -2.51
CA GLY A 273 -21.16 -12.81 -2.08
C GLY A 273 -20.44 -14.07 -1.58
N ARG A 274 -21.09 -15.22 -1.75
CA ARG A 274 -20.46 -16.51 -1.45
C ARG A 274 -19.22 -16.72 -2.33
N TYR A 275 -18.10 -17.13 -1.74
CA TYR A 275 -16.98 -17.67 -2.50
C TYR A 275 -16.85 -19.18 -2.31
N LYS A 276 -16.30 -19.86 -3.32
CA LYS A 276 -15.99 -21.30 -3.31
C LYS A 276 -14.64 -21.52 -3.98
N VAL A 277 -13.74 -22.24 -3.31
CA VAL A 277 -12.53 -22.78 -3.95
C VAL A 277 -12.95 -24.00 -4.78
N VAL A 278 -12.86 -23.88 -6.10
CA VAL A 278 -13.32 -24.91 -7.05
C VAL A 278 -12.29 -26.03 -7.18
N SER A 279 -11.02 -25.65 -7.31
CA SER A 279 -9.89 -26.57 -7.42
C SER A 279 -8.73 -26.08 -6.55
N ARG A 280 -7.95 -27.06 -6.07
CA ARG A 280 -6.63 -26.83 -5.47
C ARG A 280 -5.59 -27.63 -6.25
N THR A 281 -4.38 -27.10 -6.29
CA THR A 281 -3.21 -27.79 -6.84
C THR A 281 -2.77 -28.95 -5.93
N ASN A 282 -1.87 -29.81 -6.43
CA ASN A 282 -1.26 -30.90 -5.64
C ASN A 282 -0.49 -30.41 -4.39
N GLN A 283 -0.17 -29.12 -4.32
CA GLN A 283 0.49 -28.47 -3.18
C GLN A 283 -0.51 -27.75 -2.25
N ASP A 284 -1.80 -28.10 -2.32
CA ASP A 284 -2.92 -27.52 -1.56
C ASP A 284 -3.15 -26.01 -1.77
N ARG A 285 -2.58 -25.45 -2.84
CA ARG A 285 -2.78 -24.04 -3.20
C ARG A 285 -4.07 -23.86 -4.00
N ILE A 286 -4.80 -22.77 -3.74
CA ILE A 286 -5.97 -22.38 -4.54
C ILE A 286 -5.57 -22.23 -6.00
N ASP A 287 -6.31 -22.91 -6.88
CA ASP A 287 -6.11 -22.86 -8.32
C ASP A 287 -7.25 -22.08 -9.00
N GLN A 288 -8.51 -22.47 -8.76
CA GLN A 288 -9.69 -21.77 -9.28
C GLN A 288 -10.64 -21.36 -8.16
N VAL A 289 -11.17 -20.15 -8.26
CA VAL A 289 -12.14 -19.60 -7.30
C VAL A 289 -13.42 -19.22 -8.02
N GLU A 290 -14.54 -19.45 -7.36
CA GLU A 290 -15.86 -18.91 -7.73
C GLU A 290 -16.25 -17.85 -6.70
N ILE A 291 -16.66 -16.67 -7.15
CA ILE A 291 -17.13 -15.56 -6.31
C ILE A 291 -18.49 -15.12 -6.85
N GLU A 292 -19.51 -15.14 -6.00
CA GLU A 292 -20.81 -14.56 -6.31
C GLU A 292 -20.74 -13.04 -6.26
N ILE A 293 -21.16 -12.38 -7.33
CA ILE A 293 -21.16 -10.93 -7.44
C ILE A 293 -22.40 -10.40 -6.68
N PRO A 294 -22.23 -9.53 -5.67
CA PRO A 294 -23.36 -8.92 -4.97
C PRO A 294 -24.32 -8.20 -5.94
N GLY A 295 -25.62 -8.30 -5.66
CA GLY A 295 -26.66 -7.71 -6.51
C GLY A 295 -26.44 -6.23 -6.79
N TRP A 296 -26.06 -5.45 -5.78
CA TRP A 296 -25.81 -4.01 -5.91
C TRP A 296 -24.67 -3.67 -6.88
N ILE A 297 -23.57 -4.46 -6.86
CA ILE A 297 -22.47 -4.31 -7.84
C ILE A 297 -22.94 -4.73 -9.23
N TYR A 298 -23.61 -5.87 -9.31
CA TYR A 298 -24.04 -6.43 -10.58
C TYR A 298 -25.02 -5.50 -11.30
N ASP A 299 -26.05 -5.03 -10.61
CA ASP A 299 -27.05 -4.13 -11.16
C ASP A 299 -26.40 -2.79 -11.52
N GLY A 300 -25.50 -2.28 -10.67
CA GLY A 300 -24.73 -1.07 -10.93
C GLY A 300 -23.89 -1.07 -12.23
N VAL A 301 -23.38 -2.24 -12.64
CA VAL A 301 -22.57 -2.39 -13.86
C VAL A 301 -23.41 -2.77 -15.08
N VAL A 302 -24.30 -3.76 -14.92
CA VAL A 302 -25.05 -4.35 -16.03
C VAL A 302 -26.24 -3.46 -16.43
N ARG A 303 -26.93 -2.88 -15.45
CA ARG A 303 -28.14 -2.07 -15.61
C ARG A 303 -27.97 -0.69 -14.98
N PRO A 304 -27.05 0.15 -15.48
CA PRO A 304 -26.81 1.45 -14.89
C PRO A 304 -28.03 2.37 -15.07
N ASP A 305 -28.49 2.99 -13.97
CA ASP A 305 -29.63 3.91 -13.94
C ASP A 305 -29.30 5.32 -14.49
N GLY A 306 -28.54 5.39 -15.59
CA GLY A 306 -28.13 6.64 -16.26
C GLY A 306 -27.03 7.44 -15.56
N LYS A 307 -26.70 7.13 -14.29
CA LYS A 307 -25.55 7.71 -13.58
C LYS A 307 -24.30 6.82 -13.73
N PRO A 308 -23.09 7.40 -13.77
CA PRO A 308 -21.87 6.61 -13.83
C PRO A 308 -21.64 5.86 -12.52
N THR A 309 -21.91 4.55 -12.50
CA THR A 309 -21.68 3.70 -11.33
C THR A 309 -20.22 3.24 -11.21
N ILE A 310 -19.50 3.19 -12.33
CA ILE A 310 -18.10 2.75 -12.38
C ILE A 310 -17.20 3.80 -13.02
N LEU A 311 -15.98 3.93 -12.52
CA LEU A 311 -14.93 4.77 -13.11
C LEU A 311 -13.71 3.95 -13.51
N THR A 312 -13.07 4.37 -14.60
CA THR A 312 -11.81 3.77 -15.05
C THR A 312 -10.65 4.28 -14.20
N LEU A 313 -9.83 3.37 -13.67
CA LEU A 313 -8.58 3.64 -12.97
C LEU A 313 -7.37 3.40 -13.89
N ASN A 314 -6.24 4.01 -13.56
CA ASN A 314 -4.95 3.72 -14.18
C ASN A 314 -4.40 2.37 -13.67
N PRO A 315 -3.88 1.49 -14.54
CA PRO A 315 -3.28 0.21 -14.16
C PRO A 315 -2.20 0.28 -13.06
N ASP A 316 -1.46 1.39 -12.98
CA ASP A 316 -0.42 1.60 -11.98
C ASP A 316 -0.99 1.79 -10.56
N TYR A 317 -2.32 1.90 -10.40
CA TYR A 317 -3.00 1.86 -9.11
C TYR A 317 -2.53 0.69 -8.24
N PHE A 318 -2.40 -0.51 -8.82
CA PHE A 318 -1.99 -1.71 -8.08
C PHE A 318 -0.53 -1.68 -7.60
N LEU A 319 0.27 -0.77 -8.15
CA LEU A 319 1.63 -0.55 -7.71
C LEU A 319 1.67 0.30 -6.43
N LEU A 320 0.62 1.06 -6.11
CA LEU A 320 0.58 1.84 -4.87
C LEU A 320 0.76 0.92 -3.65
N SER A 321 1.83 1.15 -2.88
CA SER A 321 2.24 0.30 -1.77
C SER A 321 1.54 0.68 -0.46
N ARG A 322 1.10 1.93 -0.31
CA ARG A 322 0.46 2.45 0.91
C ARG A 322 -1.08 2.45 0.78
N PRO A 323 -1.83 1.84 1.73
CA PRO A 323 -3.29 1.88 1.73
C PRO A 323 -3.87 3.31 1.70
N LEU A 324 -3.25 4.24 2.43
CA LEU A 324 -3.66 5.64 2.42
C LEU A 324 -3.42 6.32 1.07
N ALA A 325 -2.35 5.97 0.34
CA ALA A 325 -2.10 6.49 -1.01
C ALA A 325 -3.12 5.94 -2.02
N ARG A 326 -3.52 4.66 -1.89
CA ARG A 326 -4.60 4.07 -2.68
C ARG A 326 -5.94 4.78 -2.45
N PHE A 327 -6.26 5.08 -1.20
CA PHE A 327 -7.44 5.86 -0.86
C PHE A 327 -7.39 7.27 -1.48
N ILE A 328 -6.26 7.98 -1.35
CA ILE A 328 -6.08 9.32 -1.93
C ILE A 328 -6.23 9.29 -3.45
N TYR A 329 -5.67 8.29 -4.14
CA TYR A 329 -5.85 8.14 -5.59
C TYR A 329 -7.32 7.97 -5.98
N ARG A 330 -8.06 7.11 -5.28
CA ARG A 330 -9.51 6.91 -5.53
C ARG A 330 -10.29 8.20 -5.30
N LEU A 331 -9.98 8.93 -4.23
CA LEU A 331 -10.60 10.22 -3.94
C LEU A 331 -10.27 11.27 -5.00
N ALA A 332 -9.01 11.35 -5.45
CA ALA A 332 -8.59 12.22 -6.55
C ALA A 332 -9.33 11.87 -7.84
N ARG A 333 -9.44 10.59 -8.17
CA ARG A 333 -10.13 10.12 -9.37
C ARG A 333 -11.60 10.51 -9.40
N LYS A 334 -12.27 10.43 -8.26
CA LYS A 334 -13.67 10.85 -8.11
C LYS A 334 -13.84 12.37 -8.10
N ALA A 335 -13.06 13.08 -7.28
CA ALA A 335 -13.29 14.48 -6.99
C ALA A 335 -12.62 15.43 -7.98
N ALA A 336 -11.36 15.15 -8.34
CA ALA A 336 -10.64 15.97 -9.31
C ALA A 336 -11.01 15.56 -10.74
N GLY A 337 -11.18 14.26 -11.01
CA GLY A 337 -11.46 13.78 -12.37
C GLY A 337 -10.35 14.22 -13.33
N GLU A 338 -10.70 15.07 -14.31
CA GLU A 338 -9.77 15.70 -15.25
C GLU A 338 -9.31 17.12 -14.82
N GLY A 339 -9.86 17.64 -13.72
CA GLY A 339 -9.56 18.95 -13.16
C GLY A 339 -8.72 18.86 -11.87
N GLU A 340 -9.17 19.62 -10.86
CA GLU A 340 -8.49 19.78 -9.58
C GLU A 340 -9.48 19.60 -8.43
N ALA A 341 -9.01 19.08 -7.31
CA ALA A 341 -9.80 18.99 -6.08
C ALA A 341 -8.99 19.38 -4.86
N PHE A 342 -9.69 19.91 -3.86
CA PHE A 342 -9.12 20.46 -2.63
C PHE A 342 -9.79 19.79 -1.44
N TYR A 343 -8.98 19.23 -0.53
CA TYR A 343 -9.47 18.66 0.72
C TYR A 343 -8.63 19.14 1.87
N SER A 344 -9.27 19.60 2.94
CA SER A 344 -8.56 19.81 4.20
C SER A 344 -8.08 18.47 4.76
N VAL A 345 -6.93 18.45 5.43
CA VAL A 345 -6.41 17.23 6.06
C VAL A 345 -7.39 16.70 7.11
N THR A 346 -8.13 17.58 7.77
CA THR A 346 -9.20 17.20 8.70
C THR A 346 -10.32 16.42 8.01
N GLU A 347 -10.80 16.90 6.85
CA GLU A 347 -11.84 16.21 6.07
C GLU A 347 -11.32 14.89 5.50
N LEU A 348 -10.08 14.88 5.01
CA LEU A 348 -9.43 13.66 4.51
C LEU A 348 -9.32 12.59 5.60
N LYS A 349 -9.05 12.97 6.84
CA LYS A 349 -9.04 12.04 7.97
C LYS A 349 -10.42 11.42 8.20
N LYS A 350 -11.50 12.22 8.14
CA LYS A 350 -12.87 11.73 8.30
C LYS A 350 -13.24 10.73 7.21
N ARG A 351 -12.94 11.06 5.95
CA ARG A 351 -13.25 10.21 4.77
C ARG A 351 -12.42 8.94 4.69
N SER A 352 -11.17 8.99 5.15
CA SER A 352 -10.28 7.83 5.20
C SER A 352 -10.53 6.93 6.43
N ALA A 353 -11.28 7.41 7.42
CA ALA A 353 -11.45 6.78 8.74
C ALA A 353 -10.12 6.34 9.39
N SER A 354 -9.06 7.12 9.21
CA SER A 354 -7.77 6.78 9.80
C SER A 354 -7.80 6.85 11.33
N LEU A 355 -7.43 5.75 11.98
CA LEU A 355 -7.27 5.65 13.43
C LEU A 355 -6.03 6.39 13.96
N LEU A 356 -5.19 6.95 13.08
CA LEU A 356 -4.00 7.68 13.49
C LEU A 356 -4.37 8.97 14.23
N PRO A 357 -3.65 9.35 15.30
CA PRO A 357 -3.73 10.68 15.88
C PRO A 357 -3.49 11.76 14.81
N MET A 358 -4.18 12.90 14.89
CA MET A 358 -4.15 13.91 13.83
C MET A 358 -2.73 14.34 13.43
N ARG A 359 -1.83 14.52 14.41
CA ARG A 359 -0.41 14.83 14.15
C ARG A 359 0.30 13.77 13.30
N LYS A 360 0.06 12.48 13.59
CA LYS A 360 0.64 11.36 12.82
C LYS A 360 -0.02 11.25 11.44
N PHE A 361 -1.32 11.50 11.34
CA PHE A 361 -2.03 11.52 10.07
C PHE A 361 -1.51 12.64 9.16
N ARG A 362 -1.39 13.88 9.66
CA ARG A 362 -0.79 15.01 8.95
C ARG A 362 0.60 14.68 8.42
N LYS A 363 1.46 14.09 9.27
CA LYS A 363 2.78 13.63 8.86
C LYS A 363 2.72 12.55 7.78
N ALA A 364 1.80 11.60 7.87
CA ALA A 364 1.64 10.57 6.85
C ALA A 364 1.22 11.14 5.50
N ILE A 365 0.34 12.15 5.48
CA ILE A 365 -0.04 12.88 4.26
C ILE A 365 1.15 13.65 3.70
N GLN A 366 1.90 14.37 4.54
CA GLN A 366 3.13 15.05 4.13
C GLN A 366 4.13 14.09 3.49
N GLU A 367 4.39 12.94 4.11
CA GLU A 367 5.26 11.91 3.53
C GLU A 367 4.74 11.39 2.19
N ILE A 368 3.42 11.21 2.03
CA ILE A 368 2.85 10.81 0.74
C ILE A 368 3.10 11.88 -0.32
N VAL A 369 2.89 13.15 0.00
CA VAL A 369 3.10 14.27 -0.93
C VAL A 369 4.58 14.47 -1.26
N GLU A 370 5.47 14.43 -0.27
CA GLU A 370 6.93 14.46 -0.46
C GLU A 370 7.38 13.34 -1.41
N ASN A 371 6.93 12.10 -1.17
CA ASN A 371 7.26 10.97 -2.05
C ASN A 371 6.66 11.11 -3.45
N ALA A 372 5.49 11.74 -3.57
CA ALA A 372 4.82 11.99 -4.84
C ALA A 372 5.55 13.03 -5.71
N GLN A 373 6.45 13.85 -5.14
CA GLN A 373 7.32 14.73 -5.92
C GLN A 373 8.41 13.95 -6.68
N VAL A 374 8.86 12.82 -6.13
CA VAL A 374 9.89 11.97 -6.74
C VAL A 374 9.24 10.94 -7.66
N LEU A 375 8.23 10.23 -7.17
CA LEU A 375 7.43 9.28 -7.95
C LEU A 375 5.95 9.66 -7.82
N PRO A 376 5.40 10.39 -8.80
CA PRO A 376 4.03 10.85 -8.75
C PRO A 376 3.01 9.73 -8.62
N LEU A 377 1.83 10.07 -8.09
CA LEU A 377 0.69 9.16 -8.17
C LEU A 377 0.32 8.96 -9.66
N PRO A 378 -0.30 7.81 -10.01
CA PRO A 378 -0.87 7.65 -11.33
C PRO A 378 -1.84 8.81 -11.62
N ASP A 379 -1.76 9.41 -12.81
CA ASP A 379 -2.58 10.54 -13.32
C ASP A 379 -2.57 11.87 -12.53
N TYR A 380 -2.21 11.87 -11.25
CA TYR A 380 -2.42 13.00 -10.34
C TYR A 380 -1.13 13.48 -9.70
N ASP A 381 -0.97 14.79 -9.65
CA ASP A 381 0.05 15.47 -8.86
C ASP A 381 -0.58 15.91 -7.52
N LEU A 382 0.19 15.78 -6.44
CA LEU A 382 -0.24 16.15 -5.09
C LEU A 382 0.57 17.34 -4.60
N GLU A 383 -0.11 18.33 -4.02
CA GLU A 383 0.52 19.47 -3.36
C GLU A 383 -0.15 19.71 -2.01
N LEU A 384 0.61 20.24 -1.05
CA LEU A 384 0.09 20.67 0.25
C LEU A 384 0.28 22.17 0.39
N GLU A 385 -0.81 22.86 0.68
CA GLU A 385 -0.82 24.29 0.95
C GLU A 385 -1.22 24.52 2.42
N ASP A 386 -0.45 25.31 3.15
CA ASP A 386 -0.82 25.73 4.50
C ASP A 386 -1.67 27.00 4.43
N ARG A 387 -2.94 26.91 4.82
CA ARG A 387 -3.87 28.06 4.88
C ARG A 387 -4.08 28.56 6.30
N GLY A 388 -3.13 28.33 7.19
CA GLY A 388 -3.12 28.79 8.58
C GLY A 388 -3.95 27.91 9.51
N HIS A 389 -5.24 27.70 9.21
CA HIS A 389 -6.15 26.92 10.07
C HIS A 389 -6.08 25.40 9.84
N ASP A 390 -5.79 24.97 8.61
CA ASP A 390 -5.56 23.56 8.26
C ASP A 390 -4.65 23.48 7.03
N LEU A 391 -4.02 22.32 6.83
CA LEU A 391 -3.38 21.98 5.57
C LEU A 391 -4.44 21.57 4.55
N ILE A 392 -4.29 22.05 3.32
CA ILE A 392 -5.11 21.67 2.19
C ILE A 392 -4.28 20.79 1.26
N LEU A 393 -4.77 19.57 1.03
CA LEU A 393 -4.30 18.69 -0.02
C LEU A 393 -4.94 19.12 -1.34
N ILE A 394 -4.11 19.52 -2.27
CA ILE A 394 -4.47 19.84 -3.65
C ILE A 394 -4.14 18.62 -4.51
N MET A 395 -5.12 18.15 -5.28
CA MET A 395 -4.98 17.02 -6.19
C MET A 395 -5.27 17.53 -7.59
N ARG A 396 -4.30 17.48 -8.49
CA ARG A 396 -4.45 17.98 -9.88
C ARG A 396 -4.21 16.87 -10.88
N ASN A 397 -5.08 16.77 -11.89
CA ASN A 397 -4.84 15.86 -13.00
C ASN A 397 -3.67 16.37 -13.87
N ARG A 398 -2.67 15.51 -14.11
CA ARG A 398 -1.43 15.85 -14.82
C ARG A 398 -1.64 16.16 -16.29
N THR A 399 -2.59 15.52 -16.95
CA THR A 399 -2.86 15.71 -18.38
C THR A 399 -3.23 17.17 -18.67
N ARG A 400 -3.87 17.85 -17.73
CA ARG A 400 -4.21 19.28 -17.84
C ARG A 400 -3.01 20.21 -17.64
N ARG A 401 -2.03 19.83 -16.80
CA ARG A 401 -0.82 20.64 -16.56
C ARG A 401 0.00 20.80 -17.84
N LEU A 402 0.13 19.72 -18.63
CA LEU A 402 0.81 19.73 -19.92
C LEU A 402 0.12 20.67 -20.91
N ALA A 403 -1.21 20.61 -21.02
CA ALA A 403 -1.99 21.50 -21.89
C ALA A 403 -1.91 22.98 -21.46
N ALA A 404 -1.87 23.26 -20.16
CA ALA A 404 -1.76 24.62 -19.63
C ALA A 404 -0.33 25.20 -19.80
N SER A 405 0.72 24.37 -19.72
CA SER A 405 2.08 24.82 -19.99
C SER A 405 2.32 25.09 -21.47
N GLU A 406 1.75 24.28 -22.37
CA GLU A 406 1.86 24.49 -23.82
C GLU A 406 1.15 25.78 -24.27
N ALA A 407 -0.02 26.08 -23.70
CA ALA A 407 -0.78 27.30 -23.98
C ALA A 407 -0.15 28.57 -23.39
N ALA A 408 0.74 28.47 -22.38
CA ALA A 408 1.47 29.60 -21.83
C ALA A 408 2.81 29.87 -22.56
N SER A 409 3.27 28.92 -23.37
CA SER A 409 4.47 29.02 -24.21
C SER A 409 4.19 29.37 -25.67
N ALA A 410 2.92 29.45 -26.06
CA ALA A 410 2.44 29.94 -27.35
C ALA A 410 1.84 31.34 -27.18
#